data_AF-A0A7Y5F8N1-F1
#
_entry.id   AF-A0A7Y5F8N1-F1
#
_cell.length_a   1.000
_cell.length_b   1.000
_cell.length_c   1.000
_cell.angle_alpha   90.00
_cell.angle_beta   90.00
_cell.angle_gamma   90.00
#
_symmetry.space_group_name_H-M   'P 1'
#
loop_
_entity.id
_entity.type
_entity.pdbx_description
1 polymer ?
#
loop_
_entity_poly.entity_id
_entity_poly.type
_entity_poly.pdbx_seq_one_letter_code
_entity_poly.pdbx_strand_id
1 'polypeptide(L)'
;MDRFDWLELDSTPGFAAPNSRTHAAPIEPVTMPKDAPSFYRAARGMRESGHFKAATDFYRRAVGFDDHHYDAWVELVDTLVRARRVEEADATSLEAHESHKQVRVLYASRALVLAHLGRLNEAMQFSDVSVDADQSWYARCVRGEVLLRMDVGFRGDALDLFEQATRLAQNAWEPAFLAGWVLLDAKQYALAAGYLAEAAHQHPRASLTWLCLGDCFRELKFYEQALFYYQRVTELEPSSAIAIQRQKECGPLMFGLMRAFSRDSLQKRWRREFDKLFGRE
;
A
#
# COMPACT_ATOMS: atom_id res chain seq x y z
N MET A 1 12.68 18.47 -31.77
CA MET A 1 13.97 17.81 -32.02
C MET A 1 14.88 18.10 -30.85
N ASP A 2 15.20 17.19 -29.95
CA ASP A 2 14.69 15.85 -29.71
C ASP A 2 14.93 15.60 -28.20
N ARG A 3 13.93 15.08 -27.48
CA ARG A 3 13.90 15.06 -26.00
C ARG A 3 13.68 13.64 -25.48
N PHE A 4 14.36 12.67 -26.08
CA PHE A 4 14.49 11.30 -25.60
C PHE A 4 15.76 10.68 -26.19
N ASP A 5 16.88 10.80 -25.48
CA ASP A 5 17.95 9.80 -25.56
C ASP A 5 18.10 9.16 -24.18
N TRP A 6 17.93 7.85 -24.19
CA TRP A 6 17.78 6.97 -23.05
C TRP A 6 19.16 6.48 -22.57
N LEU A 7 19.19 5.93 -21.34
CA LEU A 7 20.22 5.03 -20.81
C LEU A 7 21.60 5.64 -20.47
N GLU A 8 21.75 6.07 -19.22
CA GLU A 8 23.00 5.80 -18.49
C GLU A 8 22.67 5.03 -17.20
N LEU A 9 22.75 3.71 -17.34
CA LEU A 9 23.01 2.78 -16.26
C LEU A 9 24.43 3.02 -15.77
N ASP A 10 24.62 3.77 -14.68
CA ASP A 10 25.90 3.74 -13.98
C ASP A 10 25.94 2.52 -13.06
N SER A 11 26.23 1.38 -13.68
CA SER A 11 26.96 0.30 -13.04
C SER A 11 28.42 0.41 -13.47
N THR A 12 29.31 0.80 -12.56
CA THR A 12 30.69 0.30 -12.59
C THR A 12 31.12 -0.20 -11.21
N PRO A 13 31.96 -1.25 -11.15
CA PRO A 13 32.13 -2.09 -9.97
C PRO A 13 33.38 -1.70 -9.18
N GLY A 14 33.19 -1.26 -7.94
CA GLY A 14 34.28 -1.11 -6.97
C GLY A 14 34.45 -2.37 -6.13
N PHE A 15 35.43 -3.20 -6.47
CA PHE A 15 35.90 -4.28 -5.60
C PHE A 15 36.49 -3.70 -4.30
N ALA A 16 35.90 -4.05 -3.15
CA ALA A 16 36.56 -4.05 -1.85
C ALA A 16 36.04 -5.24 -1.02
N ALA A 17 36.96 -5.99 -0.41
CA ALA A 17 36.77 -7.33 0.15
C ALA A 17 35.74 -7.42 1.31
N PRO A 18 35.10 -8.59 1.52
CA PRO A 18 34.07 -8.76 2.54
C PRO A 18 34.67 -9.21 3.88
N ASN A 19 34.28 -8.56 4.96
CA ASN A 19 34.29 -9.16 6.29
C ASN A 19 33.00 -8.78 7.03
N SER A 20 31.91 -9.47 6.72
CA SER A 20 30.90 -9.84 7.72
C SER A 20 30.03 -10.93 7.12
N ARG A 21 30.00 -12.09 7.78
CA ARG A 21 29.13 -13.21 7.45
C ARG A 21 27.70 -12.78 7.76
N THR A 22 26.95 -12.36 6.74
CA THR A 22 25.49 -12.40 6.77
C THR A 22 25.07 -13.50 5.81
N HIS A 23 24.25 -14.43 6.28
CA HIS A 23 23.60 -15.45 5.47
C HIS A 23 22.55 -14.79 4.56
N ALA A 24 22.99 -13.97 3.60
CA ALA A 24 22.16 -13.54 2.50
C ALA A 24 22.08 -14.70 1.51
N ALA A 25 20.87 -15.26 1.36
CA ALA A 25 20.59 -16.20 0.28
C ALA A 25 20.95 -15.55 -1.08
N PRO A 26 21.42 -16.32 -2.06
CA PRO A 26 21.90 -15.77 -3.34
C PRO A 26 20.82 -14.91 -3.99
N ILE A 27 21.18 -13.65 -4.27
CA ILE A 27 20.38 -12.75 -5.09
C ILE A 27 20.30 -13.43 -6.47
N GLU A 28 19.11 -13.90 -6.86
CA GLU A 28 18.91 -14.46 -8.19
C GLU A 28 19.37 -13.43 -9.24
N PRO A 29 20.13 -13.85 -10.27
CA PRO A 29 20.61 -12.93 -11.28
C PRO A 29 19.42 -12.22 -11.92
N VAL A 30 19.45 -10.88 -11.94
CA VAL A 30 18.43 -10.03 -12.56
C VAL A 30 18.47 -10.28 -14.08
N THR A 31 17.79 -11.33 -14.53
CA THR A 31 17.55 -11.55 -15.95
C THR A 31 16.52 -10.51 -16.39
N MET A 32 16.89 -9.66 -17.36
CA MET A 32 15.97 -8.72 -17.98
C MET A 32 14.68 -9.48 -18.39
N PRO A 33 13.49 -9.02 -17.96
CA PRO A 33 12.24 -9.66 -18.35
C PRO A 33 12.08 -9.70 -19.88
N LYS A 34 11.62 -10.82 -20.41
CA LYS A 34 11.51 -11.05 -21.87
C LYS A 34 10.10 -11.38 -22.35
N ASP A 35 9.21 -11.73 -21.43
CA ASP A 35 7.84 -12.17 -21.69
C ASP A 35 6.86 -11.52 -20.70
N ALA A 36 5.57 -11.55 -21.03
CA ALA A 36 4.50 -10.96 -20.21
C ALA A 36 4.56 -11.40 -18.74
N PRO A 37 4.69 -12.72 -18.43
CA PRO A 37 4.81 -13.19 -17.05
C PRO A 37 6.03 -12.65 -16.30
N SER A 38 7.19 -12.54 -16.93
CA SER A 38 8.38 -11.99 -16.24
C SER A 38 8.24 -10.49 -16.01
N PHE A 39 7.65 -9.73 -16.94
CA PHE A 39 7.36 -8.31 -16.73
C PHE A 39 6.37 -8.12 -15.57
N TYR A 40 5.33 -8.95 -15.52
CA TYR A 40 4.34 -8.95 -14.45
C TYR A 40 4.97 -9.26 -13.07
N ARG A 41 5.79 -10.33 -12.96
CA ARG A 41 6.46 -10.66 -11.69
C ARG A 41 7.43 -9.57 -11.23
N ALA A 42 8.19 -8.99 -12.16
CA ALA A 42 9.09 -7.88 -11.85
C ALA A 42 8.30 -6.65 -11.35
N ALA A 43 7.18 -6.34 -12.01
CA ALA A 43 6.30 -5.25 -11.59
C ALA A 43 5.70 -5.48 -10.19
N ARG A 44 5.30 -6.72 -9.87
CA ARG A 44 4.82 -7.09 -8.52
C ARG A 44 5.87 -6.85 -7.45
N GLY A 45 7.09 -7.34 -7.66
CA GLY A 45 8.20 -7.10 -6.72
C GLY A 45 8.47 -5.60 -6.52
N MET A 46 8.47 -4.82 -7.60
CA MET A 46 8.59 -3.35 -7.50
C MET A 46 7.44 -2.70 -6.72
N ARG A 47 6.21 -3.18 -6.91
CA ARG A 47 5.03 -2.70 -6.19
C ARG A 47 5.10 -3.04 -4.70
N GLU A 48 5.50 -4.25 -4.35
CA GLU A 48 5.73 -4.71 -2.97
C GLU A 48 6.85 -3.93 -2.27
N SER A 49 7.79 -3.42 -3.07
CA SER A 49 8.84 -2.49 -2.66
C SER A 49 8.40 -1.02 -2.63
N GLY A 50 7.14 -0.69 -2.93
CA GLY A 50 6.64 0.68 -2.97
C GLY A 50 7.13 1.53 -4.16
N HIS A 51 7.83 0.94 -5.14
CA HIS A 51 8.35 1.61 -6.33
C HIS A 51 7.26 1.71 -7.42
N PHE A 52 6.17 2.43 -7.12
CA PHE A 52 4.98 2.43 -7.97
C PHE A 52 5.21 2.90 -9.40
N LYS A 53 6.07 3.91 -9.61
CA LYS A 53 6.35 4.40 -10.97
C LYS A 53 6.97 3.31 -11.86
N ALA A 54 8.03 2.68 -11.38
CA ALA A 54 8.69 1.58 -12.09
C ALA A 54 7.74 0.40 -12.29
N ALA A 55 6.95 0.05 -11.26
CA ALA A 55 5.95 -1.00 -11.36
C ALA A 55 4.94 -0.73 -12.49
N THR A 56 4.41 0.49 -12.61
CA THR A 56 3.45 0.83 -13.69
C THR A 56 4.05 0.68 -15.08
N ASP A 57 5.33 1.02 -15.27
CA ASP A 57 6.00 0.88 -16.57
C ASP A 57 6.16 -0.60 -16.96
N PHE A 58 6.48 -1.46 -15.99
CA PHE A 58 6.61 -2.90 -16.23
C PHE A 58 5.26 -3.58 -16.42
N TYR A 59 4.22 -3.19 -15.68
CA TYR A 59 2.86 -3.71 -15.93
C TYR A 59 2.34 -3.33 -17.31
N ARG A 60 2.58 -2.09 -17.78
CA ARG A 60 2.23 -1.67 -19.15
C ARG A 60 2.92 -2.53 -20.20
N ARG A 61 4.20 -2.87 -19.98
CA ARG A 61 4.92 -3.80 -20.86
C ARG A 61 4.29 -5.19 -20.81
N ALA A 62 3.95 -5.71 -19.63
CA ALA A 62 3.30 -7.01 -19.50
C ALA A 62 2.00 -7.08 -20.31
N VAL A 63 1.12 -6.09 -20.15
CA VAL A 63 -0.12 -5.96 -20.90
C VAL A 63 0.12 -5.79 -22.41
N GLY A 64 1.15 -5.03 -22.80
CA GLY A 64 1.51 -4.88 -24.22
C GLY A 64 2.03 -6.17 -24.88
N PHE A 65 2.60 -7.09 -24.09
CA PHE A 65 3.00 -8.42 -24.56
C PHE A 65 1.82 -9.40 -24.61
N ASP A 66 0.95 -9.35 -23.61
CA ASP A 66 -0.24 -10.20 -23.51
C ASP A 66 -1.42 -9.39 -22.94
N ASP A 67 -2.30 -8.97 -23.84
CA ASP A 67 -3.49 -8.21 -23.50
C ASP A 67 -4.56 -9.06 -22.77
N HIS A 68 -4.44 -10.39 -22.80
CA HIS A 68 -5.32 -11.31 -22.05
C HIS A 68 -4.81 -11.59 -20.63
N HIS A 69 -3.68 -11.01 -20.23
CA HIS A 69 -3.18 -11.09 -18.87
C HIS A 69 -3.95 -10.14 -17.95
N TYR A 70 -5.18 -10.53 -17.59
CA TYR A 70 -6.11 -9.67 -16.85
C TYR A 70 -5.59 -9.26 -15.46
N ASP A 71 -4.82 -10.11 -14.78
CA ASP A 71 -4.19 -9.74 -13.51
C ASP A 71 -3.18 -8.58 -13.68
N ALA A 72 -2.49 -8.50 -14.82
CA ALA A 72 -1.58 -7.39 -15.11
C ALA A 72 -2.34 -6.08 -15.36
N TRP A 73 -3.50 -6.13 -16.02
CA TRP A 73 -4.40 -4.99 -16.16
C TRP A 73 -4.92 -4.49 -14.80
N VAL A 74 -5.39 -5.42 -13.96
CA VAL A 74 -5.91 -5.13 -12.62
C VAL A 74 -4.85 -4.47 -11.76
N GLU A 75 -3.67 -5.09 -11.69
CA GLU A 75 -2.55 -4.60 -10.87
C GLU A 75 -1.97 -3.29 -11.40
N LEU A 76 -1.98 -3.06 -12.72
CA LEU A 76 -1.62 -1.77 -13.31
C LEU A 76 -2.55 -0.65 -12.82
N VAL A 77 -3.86 -0.87 -12.93
CA VAL A 77 -4.88 0.12 -12.53
C VAL A 77 -4.81 0.38 -11.02
N ASP A 78 -4.76 -0.66 -10.20
CA ASP A 78 -4.61 -0.55 -8.74
C ASP A 78 -3.34 0.25 -8.37
N THR A 79 -2.22 -0.06 -9.01
CA THR A 79 -0.95 0.65 -8.78
C THR A 79 -1.05 2.13 -9.17
N LEU A 80 -1.70 2.47 -10.29
CA LEU A 80 -1.90 3.86 -10.72
C LEU A 80 -2.76 4.64 -9.71
N VAL A 81 -3.84 4.02 -9.22
CA VAL A 81 -4.71 4.61 -8.19
C VAL A 81 -3.93 4.86 -6.89
N ARG A 82 -3.17 3.88 -6.41
CA ARG A 82 -2.36 3.98 -5.19
C ARG A 82 -1.21 4.97 -5.32
N ALA A 83 -0.69 5.15 -6.53
CA ALA A 83 0.28 6.19 -6.87
C ALA A 83 -0.34 7.59 -7.04
N ARG A 84 -1.64 7.76 -6.79
CA ARG A 84 -2.41 9.00 -6.96
C ARG A 84 -2.41 9.53 -8.41
N ARG A 85 -2.26 8.65 -9.40
CA ARG A 85 -2.33 8.96 -10.84
C ARG A 85 -3.70 8.54 -11.38
N VAL A 86 -4.77 9.12 -10.84
CA VAL A 86 -6.15 8.66 -11.03
C VAL A 86 -6.63 8.89 -12.46
N GLU A 87 -6.19 9.97 -13.11
CA GLU A 87 -6.56 10.28 -14.49
C GLU A 87 -5.99 9.25 -15.48
N GLU A 88 -4.74 8.83 -15.27
CA GLU A 88 -4.13 7.75 -16.06
C GLU A 88 -4.83 6.41 -15.76
N ALA A 89 -5.20 6.16 -14.51
CA ALA A 89 -5.96 4.97 -14.15
C ALA A 89 -7.36 4.95 -14.83
N ASP A 90 -8.00 6.11 -15.02
CA ASP A 90 -9.28 6.23 -15.70
C ASP A 90 -9.18 5.82 -17.16
N ALA A 91 -8.19 6.34 -17.88
CA ALA A 91 -7.93 5.95 -19.26
C ALA A 91 -7.60 4.46 -19.38
N THR A 92 -6.69 3.95 -18.54
CA THR A 92 -6.26 2.54 -18.58
C THR A 92 -7.39 1.58 -18.20
N SER A 93 -8.20 1.89 -17.18
CA SER A 93 -9.32 1.04 -16.78
C SER A 93 -10.46 1.05 -17.79
N LEU A 94 -10.68 2.18 -18.47
CA LEU A 94 -11.65 2.26 -19.56
C LEU A 94 -11.21 1.44 -20.77
N GLU A 95 -9.93 1.54 -21.16
CA GLU A 95 -9.35 0.74 -22.24
C GLU A 95 -9.49 -0.76 -21.95
N ALA A 96 -9.07 -1.21 -20.76
CA ALA A 96 -9.18 -2.61 -20.36
C ALA A 96 -10.64 -3.10 -20.42
N HIS A 97 -11.57 -2.30 -19.90
CA HIS A 97 -12.99 -2.64 -19.89
C HIS A 97 -13.61 -2.71 -21.29
N GLU A 98 -13.31 -1.74 -22.16
CA GLU A 98 -13.86 -1.70 -23.52
C GLU A 98 -13.31 -2.83 -24.40
N SER A 99 -12.03 -3.16 -24.26
CA SER A 99 -11.40 -4.27 -24.97
C SER A 99 -11.91 -5.64 -24.49
N HIS A 100 -12.20 -5.78 -23.19
CA HIS A 100 -12.51 -7.07 -22.56
C HIS A 100 -13.82 -7.05 -21.75
N LYS A 101 -14.93 -6.66 -22.38
CA LYS A 101 -16.25 -6.45 -21.73
C LYS A 101 -16.82 -7.65 -20.96
N GLN A 102 -16.36 -8.86 -21.27
CA GLN A 102 -16.83 -10.10 -20.62
C GLN A 102 -16.04 -10.42 -19.34
N VAL A 103 -14.92 -9.75 -19.11
CA VAL A 103 -14.01 -10.05 -17.99
C VAL A 103 -14.44 -9.28 -16.75
N ARG A 104 -15.01 -10.01 -15.79
CA ARG A 104 -15.65 -9.43 -14.59
C ARG A 104 -14.67 -8.73 -13.65
N VAL A 105 -13.46 -9.25 -13.49
CA VAL A 105 -12.44 -8.61 -12.63
C VAL A 105 -12.10 -7.18 -13.08
N LEU A 106 -12.22 -6.86 -14.38
CA LEU A 106 -11.98 -5.52 -14.91
C LEU A 106 -13.09 -4.52 -14.54
N TYR A 107 -14.30 -5.00 -14.24
CA TYR A 107 -15.35 -4.14 -13.66
C TYR A 107 -14.96 -3.68 -12.26
N ALA A 108 -14.27 -4.52 -11.48
CA ALA A 108 -13.71 -4.10 -10.20
C ALA A 108 -12.66 -3.01 -10.39
N SER A 109 -11.72 -3.16 -11.33
CA SER A 109 -10.74 -2.10 -11.62
C SER A 109 -11.40 -0.79 -12.07
N ARG A 110 -12.46 -0.85 -12.89
CA ARG A 110 -13.25 0.34 -13.26
C ARG A 110 -13.94 0.96 -12.05
N ALA A 111 -14.56 0.14 -11.19
CA ALA A 111 -15.22 0.59 -9.97
C ALA A 111 -14.25 1.29 -9.01
N LEU A 112 -13.05 0.74 -8.83
CA LEU A 112 -11.99 1.35 -8.03
C LEU A 112 -11.69 2.76 -8.53
N VAL A 113 -11.44 2.94 -9.82
CA VAL A 113 -11.11 4.25 -10.37
C VAL A 113 -12.27 5.24 -10.23
N LEU A 114 -13.50 4.82 -10.51
CA LEU A 114 -14.69 5.65 -10.33
C LEU A 114 -14.86 6.10 -8.87
N ALA A 115 -14.53 5.24 -7.91
CA ALA A 115 -14.57 5.58 -6.50
C ALA A 115 -13.50 6.62 -6.11
N HIS A 116 -12.32 6.58 -6.74
CA HIS A 116 -11.28 7.59 -6.56
C HIS A 116 -11.55 8.90 -7.29
N LEU A 117 -12.39 8.88 -8.34
CA LEU A 117 -12.94 10.07 -8.99
C LEU A 117 -14.15 10.69 -8.27
N GLY A 118 -14.64 10.05 -7.20
CA GLY A 118 -15.82 10.51 -6.46
C GLY A 118 -17.16 10.16 -7.11
N ARG A 119 -17.17 9.37 -8.20
CA ARG A 119 -18.37 8.87 -8.89
C ARG A 119 -18.90 7.62 -8.21
N LEU A 120 -19.27 7.76 -6.94
CA LEU A 120 -19.53 6.61 -6.04
C LEU A 120 -20.74 5.76 -6.46
N ASN A 121 -21.81 6.37 -6.98
CA ASN A 121 -22.97 5.62 -7.48
C ASN A 121 -22.63 4.72 -8.67
N GLU A 122 -21.78 5.21 -9.57
CA GLU A 122 -21.32 4.40 -10.71
C GLU A 122 -20.34 3.32 -10.25
N ALA A 123 -19.42 3.67 -9.35
CA ALA A 123 -18.54 2.69 -8.72
C ALA A 123 -19.31 1.54 -8.05
N MET A 124 -20.43 1.86 -7.39
CA MET A 124 -21.34 0.88 -6.79
C MET A 124 -21.91 -0.07 -7.85
N GLN A 125 -22.44 0.45 -8.95
CA GLN A 125 -22.98 -0.37 -10.05
C GLN A 125 -21.93 -1.28 -10.69
N PHE A 126 -20.72 -0.76 -10.96
CA PHE A 126 -19.64 -1.57 -11.51
C PHE A 126 -19.15 -2.64 -10.52
N SER A 127 -19.13 -2.33 -9.22
CA SER A 127 -18.74 -3.31 -8.20
C SER A 127 -19.81 -4.36 -7.91
N ASP A 128 -21.11 -4.06 -8.09
CA ASP A 128 -22.18 -5.07 -8.04
C ASP A 128 -21.93 -6.14 -9.12
N VAL A 129 -21.69 -5.67 -10.36
CA VAL A 129 -21.44 -6.55 -11.51
C VAL A 129 -20.18 -7.41 -11.34
N SER A 130 -19.14 -6.89 -10.67
CA SER A 130 -17.90 -7.64 -10.45
C SER A 130 -18.05 -8.70 -9.36
N VAL A 131 -18.85 -8.46 -8.32
CA VAL A 131 -19.03 -9.40 -7.20
C VAL A 131 -20.06 -10.50 -7.51
N ASP A 132 -21.11 -10.20 -8.27
CA ASP A 132 -22.21 -11.14 -8.57
C ASP A 132 -21.77 -12.37 -9.38
N ALA A 133 -20.73 -12.23 -10.19
CA ALA A 133 -20.31 -13.25 -11.14
C ALA A 133 -18.97 -13.91 -10.79
N ASP A 134 -18.20 -13.34 -9.86
CA ASP A 134 -16.78 -13.68 -9.68
C ASP A 134 -16.44 -14.15 -8.25
N GLN A 135 -15.70 -15.24 -8.16
CA GLN A 135 -15.08 -15.71 -6.91
C GLN A 135 -13.77 -14.96 -6.60
N SER A 136 -13.46 -13.90 -7.36
CA SER A 136 -12.31 -13.04 -7.13
C SER A 136 -12.34 -12.39 -5.74
N TRP A 137 -11.23 -12.55 -5.02
CA TRP A 137 -10.97 -11.84 -3.77
C TRP A 137 -10.82 -10.33 -4.02
N TYR A 138 -10.23 -9.94 -5.16
CA TYR A 138 -9.99 -8.54 -5.50
C TYR A 138 -11.29 -7.76 -5.68
N ALA A 139 -12.27 -8.34 -6.35
CA ALA A 139 -13.59 -7.71 -6.53
C ALA A 139 -14.27 -7.37 -5.19
N ARG A 140 -14.15 -8.25 -4.19
CA ARG A 140 -14.68 -8.03 -2.84
C ARG A 140 -13.93 -6.94 -2.08
N CYS A 141 -12.60 -6.92 -2.20
CA CYS A 141 -11.81 -5.83 -1.62
C CYS A 141 -12.19 -4.47 -2.23
N VAL A 142 -12.31 -4.37 -3.55
CA VAL A 142 -12.75 -3.13 -4.21
C VAL A 142 -14.15 -2.74 -3.75
N ARG A 143 -15.08 -3.71 -3.66
CA ARG A 143 -16.43 -3.43 -3.15
C ARG A 143 -16.40 -2.88 -1.73
N GLY A 144 -15.58 -3.45 -0.86
CA GLY A 144 -15.38 -2.94 0.51
C GLY A 144 -14.84 -1.50 0.52
N GLU A 145 -13.90 -1.19 -0.37
CA GLU A 145 -13.38 0.18 -0.54
C GLU A 145 -14.44 1.16 -1.03
N VAL A 146 -15.25 0.78 -2.02
CA VAL A 146 -16.38 1.59 -2.51
C VAL A 146 -17.34 1.92 -1.36
N LEU A 147 -17.71 0.92 -0.55
CA LEU A 147 -18.60 1.10 0.60
C LEU A 147 -18.03 2.07 1.64
N LEU A 148 -16.75 1.92 1.99
CA LEU A 148 -16.09 2.83 2.96
C LEU A 148 -15.99 4.27 2.45
N ARG A 149 -15.91 4.46 1.13
CA ARG A 149 -15.91 5.79 0.50
C ARG A 149 -17.31 6.39 0.41
N MET A 150 -18.36 5.58 0.37
CA MET A 150 -19.75 6.02 0.37
C MET A 150 -20.19 6.54 1.72
N ASP A 151 -20.06 5.71 2.76
CA ASP A 151 -20.48 6.08 4.11
C ASP A 151 -19.71 5.26 5.15
N VAL A 152 -19.40 5.91 6.27
CA VAL A 152 -18.85 5.27 7.47
C VAL A 152 -19.82 4.23 8.04
N GLY A 153 -21.12 4.37 7.79
CA GLY A 153 -22.16 3.40 8.17
C GLY A 153 -21.94 2.00 7.59
N PHE A 154 -21.34 1.89 6.40
CA PHE A 154 -21.09 0.61 5.72
C PHE A 154 -19.78 -0.07 6.16
N ARG A 155 -19.15 0.39 7.24
CA ARG A 155 -17.90 -0.20 7.72
C ARG A 155 -18.04 -1.68 8.07
N GLY A 156 -19.16 -2.10 8.64
CA GLY A 156 -19.42 -3.52 8.93
C GLY A 156 -19.40 -4.37 7.66
N ASP A 157 -20.22 -3.99 6.69
CA ASP A 157 -20.31 -4.68 5.39
C ASP A 157 -18.96 -4.72 4.65
N ALA A 158 -18.18 -3.65 4.72
CA ALA A 158 -16.84 -3.61 4.14
C ALA A 158 -15.86 -4.59 4.81
N LEU A 159 -15.91 -4.72 6.14
CA LEU A 159 -15.09 -5.69 6.87
C LEU A 159 -15.49 -7.13 6.51
N ASP A 160 -16.79 -7.42 6.43
CA ASP A 160 -17.29 -8.74 6.01
C ASP A 160 -16.79 -9.10 4.60
N LEU A 161 -16.73 -8.13 3.68
CA LEU A 161 -16.19 -8.33 2.33
C LEU A 161 -14.68 -8.59 2.35
N PHE A 162 -13.92 -7.89 3.19
CA PHE A 162 -12.49 -8.17 3.34
C PHE A 162 -12.24 -9.57 3.91
N GLU A 163 -13.00 -10.00 4.90
CA GLU A 163 -12.91 -11.36 5.45
C GLU A 163 -13.30 -12.43 4.42
N GLN A 164 -14.29 -12.15 3.57
CA GLN A 164 -14.61 -13.02 2.43
C GLN A 164 -13.47 -13.07 1.42
N ALA A 165 -12.84 -11.94 1.11
CA ALA A 165 -11.71 -11.88 0.18
C ALA A 165 -10.52 -12.73 0.69
N THR A 166 -10.18 -12.62 1.97
CA THR A 166 -9.13 -13.43 2.61
C THR A 166 -9.43 -14.93 2.55
N ARG A 167 -10.70 -15.34 2.67
CA ARG A 167 -11.11 -16.75 2.55
C ARG A 167 -11.06 -17.31 1.13
N LEU A 168 -11.20 -16.45 0.12
CA LEU A 168 -11.24 -16.85 -1.29
C LEU A 168 -9.85 -16.92 -1.92
N ALA A 169 -8.93 -16.08 -1.46
CA ALA A 169 -7.58 -16.09 -1.98
C ALA A 169 -6.84 -17.37 -1.58
N GLN A 170 -6.10 -17.96 -2.52
CA GLN A 170 -5.16 -19.04 -2.21
C GLN A 170 -4.04 -18.56 -1.28
N ASN A 171 -3.73 -17.27 -1.37
CA ASN A 171 -2.75 -16.59 -0.54
C ASN A 171 -3.41 -15.38 0.13
N ALA A 172 -3.50 -15.43 1.45
CA ALA A 172 -4.28 -14.46 2.21
C ALA A 172 -3.57 -13.10 2.36
N TRP A 173 -2.26 -13.00 2.05
CA TRP A 173 -1.54 -11.74 2.24
C TRP A 173 -2.00 -10.64 1.29
N GLU A 174 -2.33 -10.92 0.03
CA GLU A 174 -2.78 -9.90 -0.92
C GLU A 174 -4.09 -9.22 -0.49
N PRO A 175 -5.20 -9.95 -0.23
CA PRO A 175 -6.43 -9.34 0.25
C PRO A 175 -6.25 -8.66 1.62
N ALA A 176 -5.46 -9.24 2.53
CA ALA A 176 -5.17 -8.61 3.82
C ALA A 176 -4.41 -7.29 3.66
N PHE A 177 -3.40 -7.24 2.78
CA PHE A 177 -2.66 -6.01 2.47
C PHE A 177 -3.58 -4.95 1.85
N LEU A 178 -4.42 -5.32 0.88
CA LEU A 178 -5.35 -4.41 0.22
C LEU A 178 -6.39 -3.87 1.23
N ALA A 179 -7.02 -4.73 2.02
CA ALA A 179 -7.94 -4.34 3.08
C ALA A 179 -7.28 -3.38 4.09
N GLY A 180 -6.07 -3.71 4.54
CA GLY A 180 -5.29 -2.88 5.44
C GLY A 180 -4.96 -1.51 4.87
N TRP A 181 -4.57 -1.43 3.59
CA TRP A 181 -4.33 -0.17 2.89
C TRP A 181 -5.59 0.69 2.79
N VAL A 182 -6.71 0.07 2.42
CA VAL A 182 -8.00 0.76 2.29
C VAL A 182 -8.47 1.32 3.64
N LEU A 183 -8.35 0.52 4.70
CA LEU A 183 -8.68 0.95 6.06
C LEU A 183 -7.76 2.08 6.55
N LEU A 184 -6.48 2.07 6.15
CA LEU A 184 -5.55 3.16 6.42
C LEU A 184 -5.98 4.46 5.72
N ASP A 185 -6.37 4.42 4.44
CA ASP A 185 -6.90 5.59 3.70
C ASP A 185 -8.22 6.09 4.32
N ALA A 186 -9.07 5.17 4.79
CA ALA A 186 -10.29 5.45 5.55
C ALA A 186 -10.06 5.87 7.02
N LYS A 187 -8.79 6.05 7.43
CA LYS A 187 -8.35 6.47 8.78
C LYS A 187 -8.77 5.53 9.91
N GLN A 188 -9.09 4.28 9.60
CA GLN A 188 -9.38 3.22 10.58
C GLN A 188 -8.07 2.54 11.02
N TYR A 189 -7.15 3.31 11.60
CA TYR A 189 -5.75 2.90 11.81
C TYR A 189 -5.58 1.62 12.64
N ALA A 190 -6.43 1.39 13.65
CA ALA A 190 -6.36 0.20 14.49
C ALA A 190 -6.75 -1.07 13.72
N LEU A 191 -7.81 -1.00 12.91
CA LEU A 191 -8.24 -2.12 12.05
C LEU A 191 -7.22 -2.36 10.93
N ALA A 192 -6.73 -1.29 10.31
CA ALA A 192 -5.68 -1.35 9.29
C ALA A 192 -4.43 -2.07 9.80
N ALA A 193 -3.98 -1.74 11.01
CA ALA A 193 -2.80 -2.37 11.61
C ALA A 193 -2.97 -3.89 11.80
N GLY A 194 -4.17 -4.37 12.12
CA GLY A 194 -4.45 -5.81 12.25
C GLY A 194 -4.25 -6.55 10.91
N TYR A 195 -4.92 -6.08 9.87
CA TYR A 195 -4.81 -6.65 8.51
C TYR A 195 -3.38 -6.55 7.94
N LEU A 196 -2.71 -5.41 8.13
CA LEU A 196 -1.33 -5.23 7.66
C LEU A 196 -0.33 -6.09 8.43
N ALA A 197 -0.54 -6.32 9.73
CA ALA A 197 0.31 -7.22 10.51
C ALA A 197 0.17 -8.67 10.05
N GLU A 198 -1.05 -9.11 9.72
CA GLU A 198 -1.28 -10.44 9.14
C GLU A 198 -0.60 -10.57 7.77
N ALA A 199 -0.78 -9.59 6.89
CA ALA A 199 -0.12 -9.57 5.58
C ALA A 199 1.42 -9.58 5.71
N ALA A 200 1.98 -8.82 6.65
CA ALA A 200 3.42 -8.78 6.90
C ALA A 200 3.97 -10.09 7.46
N HIS A 201 3.17 -10.82 8.25
CA HIS A 201 3.55 -12.13 8.76
C HIS A 201 3.62 -13.17 7.64
N GLN A 202 2.63 -13.18 6.75
CA GLN A 202 2.57 -14.12 5.63
C GLN A 202 3.59 -13.79 4.53
N HIS A 203 3.85 -12.50 4.28
CA HIS A 203 4.81 -12.04 3.29
C HIS A 203 5.83 -11.02 3.85
N PRO A 204 6.84 -11.47 4.61
CA PRO A 204 7.76 -10.58 5.33
C PRO A 204 8.67 -9.72 4.47
N ARG A 205 8.82 -10.06 3.17
CA ARG A 205 9.69 -9.34 2.23
C ARG A 205 9.00 -8.14 1.56
N ALA A 206 7.68 -7.99 1.71
CA ALA A 206 6.95 -6.84 1.20
C ALA A 206 7.22 -5.60 2.06
N SER A 207 8.20 -4.78 1.66
CA SER A 207 8.64 -3.60 2.41
C SER A 207 7.51 -2.56 2.56
N LEU A 208 6.65 -2.44 1.55
CA LEU A 208 5.49 -1.55 1.55
C LEU A 208 4.50 -1.88 2.67
N THR A 209 4.31 -3.16 3.00
CA THR A 209 3.41 -3.57 4.09
C THR A 209 3.92 -3.06 5.45
N TRP A 210 5.22 -3.17 5.70
CA TRP A 210 5.85 -2.63 6.91
C TRP A 210 5.77 -1.10 6.97
N LEU A 211 5.90 -0.43 5.82
CA LEU A 211 5.74 1.02 5.72
C LEU A 211 4.32 1.45 6.13
N CYS A 212 3.30 0.79 5.58
CA CYS A 212 1.91 1.05 5.91
C CYS A 212 1.59 0.74 7.38
N LEU A 213 2.17 -0.33 7.93
CA LEU A 213 2.01 -0.67 9.35
C LEU A 213 2.63 0.42 10.23
N GLY A 214 3.83 0.89 9.90
CA GLY A 214 4.46 2.04 10.55
C GLY A 214 3.60 3.30 10.50
N ASP A 215 2.99 3.60 9.34
CA ASP A 215 2.06 4.72 9.18
C ASP A 215 0.82 4.57 10.09
N CYS A 216 0.26 3.35 10.22
CA CYS A 216 -0.84 3.10 11.16
C CYS A 216 -0.45 3.43 12.61
N PHE A 217 0.68 2.91 13.09
CA PHE A 217 1.15 3.16 14.46
C PHE A 217 1.52 4.62 14.69
N ARG A 218 2.06 5.31 13.68
CA ARG A 218 2.35 6.75 13.75
C ARG A 218 1.07 7.56 13.94
N GLU A 219 0.01 7.24 13.19
CA GLU A 219 -1.27 7.94 13.33
C GLU A 219 -1.95 7.64 14.68
N LEU A 220 -1.79 6.42 15.20
CA LEU A 220 -2.19 6.03 16.56
C LEU A 220 -1.30 6.62 17.67
N LYS A 221 -0.28 7.41 17.33
CA LYS A 221 0.68 8.04 18.27
C LYS A 221 1.58 7.05 19.02
N PHE A 222 1.63 5.81 18.57
CA PHE A 222 2.55 4.76 19.01
C PHE A 222 3.88 4.88 18.26
N TYR A 223 4.61 5.98 18.53
CA TYR A 223 5.78 6.37 17.75
C TYR A 223 6.96 5.40 17.87
N GLU A 224 7.09 4.69 18.99
CA GLU A 224 8.15 3.69 19.18
C GLU A 224 7.93 2.49 18.25
N GLN A 225 6.70 1.97 18.20
CA GLN A 225 6.29 0.91 17.28
C GLN A 225 6.41 1.38 15.83
N ALA A 226 5.99 2.61 15.52
CA ALA A 226 6.13 3.18 14.18
C ALA A 226 7.60 3.20 13.73
N LEU A 227 8.52 3.68 14.58
CA LEU A 227 9.96 3.70 14.31
C LEU A 227 10.52 2.28 14.08
N PHE A 228 10.10 1.30 14.89
CA PHE A 228 10.48 -0.09 14.70
C PHE A 228 10.08 -0.61 13.31
N TYR A 229 8.84 -0.36 12.86
CA TYR A 229 8.40 -0.81 11.54
C TYR A 229 9.08 -0.07 10.40
N TYR A 230 9.33 1.23 10.52
CA TYR A 230 10.12 1.94 9.51
C TYR A 230 11.57 1.44 9.47
N GLN A 231 12.15 1.02 10.60
CA GLN A 231 13.47 0.39 10.62
C GLN A 231 13.47 -0.93 9.84
N ARG A 232 12.41 -1.74 9.97
CA ARG A 232 12.24 -2.95 9.13
C ARG A 232 12.24 -2.63 7.64
N VAL A 233 11.60 -1.54 7.22
CA VAL A 233 11.64 -1.11 5.82
C VAL A 233 13.09 -0.80 5.40
N THR A 234 13.85 -0.08 6.22
CA THR A 234 15.26 0.24 5.91
C THR A 234 16.20 -0.97 5.97
N GLU A 235 15.85 -2.03 6.71
CA GLU A 235 16.58 -3.30 6.71
C GLU A 235 16.38 -4.07 5.40
N LEU A 236 15.16 -4.02 4.84
CA LEU A 236 14.84 -4.63 3.55
C LEU A 236 15.35 -3.77 2.38
N GLU A 237 15.20 -2.46 2.49
CA GLU A 237 15.55 -1.47 1.46
C GLU A 237 16.31 -0.29 2.09
N PRO A 238 17.65 -0.39 2.17
CA PRO A 238 18.48 0.66 2.76
C PRO A 238 18.36 2.02 2.05
N SER A 239 17.97 2.03 0.77
CA SER A 239 17.80 3.24 -0.05
C SER A 239 16.38 3.82 -0.01
N SER A 240 15.45 3.27 0.80
CA SER A 240 14.07 3.74 0.86
C SER A 240 13.98 5.15 1.46
N ALA A 241 13.92 6.16 0.59
CA ALA A 241 13.83 7.57 0.99
C ALA A 241 12.59 7.86 1.85
N ILE A 242 11.46 7.20 1.54
CA ILE A 242 10.20 7.39 2.25
C ILE A 242 10.34 6.89 3.71
N ALA A 243 10.91 5.71 3.92
CA ALA A 243 11.10 5.17 5.27
C ALA A 243 12.05 6.04 6.11
N ILE A 244 13.17 6.48 5.52
CA ILE A 244 14.12 7.39 6.17
C ILE A 244 13.44 8.71 6.54
N GLN A 245 12.62 9.27 5.67
CA GLN A 245 11.86 10.47 5.96
C GLN A 245 10.87 10.25 7.12
N ARG A 246 10.10 9.16 7.09
CA ARG A 246 9.14 8.80 8.15
C ARG A 246 9.81 8.62 9.51
N GLN A 247 11.00 8.02 9.56
CA GLN A 247 11.79 7.91 10.80
C GLN A 247 12.18 9.28 11.35
N LYS A 248 12.66 10.19 10.49
CA LYS A 248 13.02 11.57 10.87
C LYS A 248 11.82 12.35 11.39
N GLU A 249 10.64 12.14 10.82
CA GLU A 249 9.38 12.75 11.28
C GLU A 249 8.95 12.20 12.65
N CYS A 250 9.11 10.89 12.89
CA CYS A 250 8.64 10.24 14.13
C CYS A 250 9.57 10.44 15.33
N GLY A 251 10.88 10.52 15.13
CA GLY A 251 11.86 10.68 16.22
C GLY A 251 11.53 11.82 17.18
N PRO A 252 11.35 13.07 16.70
CA PRO A 252 10.99 14.21 17.55
C PRO A 252 9.64 14.04 18.26
N LEU A 253 8.65 13.41 17.60
CA LEU A 253 7.32 13.18 18.17
C LEU A 253 7.38 12.23 19.38
N MET A 254 8.20 11.17 19.29
CA MET A 254 8.47 10.26 20.40
C MET A 254 9.08 10.99 21.60
N PHE A 255 10.14 11.77 21.39
CA PHE A 255 10.79 12.54 22.47
C PHE A 255 9.89 13.66 23.02
N GLY A 256 9.09 14.30 22.18
CA GLY A 256 8.10 15.30 22.59
C GLY A 256 7.05 14.71 23.52
N LEU A 257 6.51 13.53 23.19
CA LEU A 257 5.56 12.80 24.02
C LEU A 257 6.20 12.41 25.37
N MET A 258 7.41 11.82 25.35
CA MET A 258 8.14 11.48 26.57
C MET A 258 8.38 12.68 27.49
N ARG A 259 8.77 13.84 26.94
CA ARG A 259 8.94 15.08 27.72
C ARG A 259 7.61 15.56 28.32
N ALA A 260 6.52 15.52 27.55
CA ALA A 260 5.20 15.95 28.00
C ALA A 260 4.63 15.08 29.13
N PHE A 261 5.00 13.80 29.19
CA PHE A 261 4.61 12.85 30.24
C PHE A 261 5.72 12.58 31.27
N SER A 262 6.80 13.37 31.26
CA SER A 262 7.81 13.29 32.32
C SER A 262 7.18 13.68 33.67
N ARG A 263 7.65 13.04 34.75
CA ARG A 263 7.12 13.27 36.10
C ARG A 263 7.10 14.76 36.47
N ASP A 264 8.17 15.48 36.12
CA ASP A 264 8.30 16.91 36.41
C ASP A 264 7.33 17.78 35.61
N SER A 265 7.07 17.46 34.34
CA SER A 265 6.14 18.23 33.52
C SER A 265 4.69 17.98 33.93
N LEU A 266 4.34 16.73 34.26
CA LEU A 266 3.04 16.37 34.82
C LEU A 266 2.81 17.04 36.18
N GLN A 267 3.81 17.04 37.07
CA GLN A 267 3.70 17.69 38.38
C GLN A 267 3.53 19.21 38.24
N LYS A 268 4.25 19.87 37.32
CA LYS A 268 4.08 21.30 37.03
C LYS A 268 2.69 21.63 36.45
N ARG A 269 2.18 20.80 35.54
CA ARG A 269 0.81 20.96 35.00
C ARG A 269 -0.24 20.78 36.09
N TRP A 270 -0.11 19.74 36.90
CA TRP A 270 -1.05 19.47 37.97
C TRP A 270 -1.07 20.58 39.02
N ARG A 271 0.09 21.11 39.42
CA ARG A 271 0.17 22.30 40.30
C ARG A 271 -0.51 23.51 39.70
N ARG A 272 -0.26 23.86 38.42
CA ARG A 272 -0.92 24.99 37.77
C ARG A 272 -2.44 24.86 37.73
N GLU A 273 -2.97 23.68 37.42
CA GLU A 273 -4.43 23.46 37.39
C GLU A 273 -5.02 23.41 38.81
N PHE A 274 -4.29 22.87 39.78
CA PHE A 274 -4.68 22.92 41.20
C PHE A 274 -4.75 24.37 41.71
N ASP A 275 -3.75 25.20 41.36
CA ASP A 275 -3.71 26.62 41.73
C ASP A 275 -4.86 27.40 41.07
N LYS A 276 -5.28 27.07 39.85
CA LYS A 276 -6.46 27.70 39.21
C LYS A 276 -7.79 27.31 39.85
N LEU A 277 -7.90 26.07 40.34
CA LEU A 277 -9.14 25.55 40.92
C LEU A 277 -9.30 25.94 42.40
N PHE A 278 -8.18 26.08 43.12
CA PHE A 278 -8.18 26.26 44.58
C PHE A 278 -7.42 27.49 45.08
N GLY A 279 -6.71 28.21 44.20
CA GLY A 279 -6.13 29.51 44.50
C GLY A 279 -7.16 30.62 44.31
N ARG A 280 -7.54 31.29 45.39
CA ARG A 280 -8.26 32.57 45.35
C ARG A 280 -7.29 33.68 44.89
N GLU A 281 -7.71 34.44 43.87
CA GLU A 281 -7.20 35.73 43.36
C GLU A 281 -5.67 35.87 43.15
#